data_AF-A0A7J7N5J2-F1
#
_entry.id   AF-A0A7J7N5J2-F1
#
_cell.length_a   1.000
_cell.length_b   1.000
_cell.length_c   1.000
_cell.angle_alpha   90.00
_cell.angle_beta   90.00
_cell.angle_gamma   90.00
#
_symmetry.space_group_name_H-M   'P 1'
#
loop_
_entity.id
_entity.type
_entity.pdbx_description
1 polymer ?
#
loop_
_entity_poly.entity_id
_entity_poly.type
_entity_poly.pdbx_seq_one_letter_code
_entity_poly.pdbx_strand_id
1 'polypeptide(L)'
;GYNVTLDPKVTGNLIFCIDIATRLVNSQLKGLQKTVCIARLHSAVSGIAKGSRTLEMLTGVVFQRPPLIYVVKRQLHIRTIY
;
A
#
# COMPACT_ATOMS: atom_id res chain seq x y z
N GLY A 1 -11.43 16.25 5.39
CA GLY A 1 -10.23 15.67 4.73
C GLY A 1 -10.09 14.21 5.14
N TYR A 2 -9.42 13.38 4.34
CA TYR A 2 -9.23 11.95 4.64
C TYR A 2 -7.75 11.58 4.63
N ASN A 3 -7.37 10.53 5.37
CA ASN A 3 -5.97 10.14 5.58
C ASN A 3 -5.31 9.44 4.39
N VAL A 4 -6.05 8.75 3.52
CA VAL A 4 -5.50 8.04 2.36
C VAL A 4 -6.59 7.83 1.31
N THR A 5 -6.21 7.81 0.03
CA THR A 5 -7.15 7.40 -1.04
C THR A 5 -7.14 5.87 -1.12
N LEU A 6 -8.27 5.23 -0.86
CA LEU A 6 -8.43 3.79 -1.08
C LEU A 6 -8.99 3.56 -2.49
N ASP A 7 -8.46 2.56 -3.20
CA ASP A 7 -9.05 2.12 -4.47
C ASP A 7 -10.49 1.65 -4.24
N PRO A 8 -11.44 1.80 -5.19
CA PRO A 8 -12.87 1.57 -4.94
C PRO A 8 -13.25 0.18 -4.41
N LYS A 9 -12.40 -0.83 -4.61
CA LYS A 9 -12.61 -2.22 -4.15
C LYS A 9 -11.93 -2.53 -2.82
N VAL A 10 -11.15 -1.61 -2.27
CA VAL A 10 -10.42 -1.79 -1.02
C VAL A 10 -11.32 -1.41 0.14
N THR A 11 -11.38 -2.28 1.14
CA THR A 11 -12.03 -2.02 2.43
C THR A 11 -10.97 -1.85 3.52
N GLY A 12 -11.33 -1.20 4.62
CA GLY A 12 -10.44 -1.04 5.77
C GLY A 12 -10.55 0.32 6.43
N ASN A 13 -9.47 0.75 7.06
CA ASN A 13 -9.44 1.97 7.85
C ASN A 13 -9.30 3.21 6.96
N LEU A 14 -10.38 4.00 6.89
CA LEU A 14 -10.40 5.32 6.26
C LEU A 14 -10.77 6.35 7.33
N ILE A 15 -9.80 7.16 7.73
CA ILE A 15 -9.96 8.15 8.79
C ILE A 15 -10.46 9.45 8.16
N PHE A 16 -11.63 9.89 8.61
CA PHE A 16 -12.21 11.16 8.24
C PHE A 16 -11.91 12.22 9.31
N CYS A 17 -11.34 13.33 8.86
CA CYS A 17 -11.11 14.50 9.68
C CYS A 17 -12.11 15.60 9.28
N ILE A 18 -12.86 16.12 10.27
CA ILE A 18 -13.93 17.10 10.10
C ILE A 18 -13.54 18.40 10.81
N ASP A 19 -13.93 19.55 10.27
CA ASP A 19 -13.65 20.89 10.80
C ASP A 19 -12.16 21.09 11.17
N ILE A 20 -11.89 21.49 12.42
CA ILE A 20 -10.54 21.77 12.92
C ILE A 20 -9.63 20.54 12.89
N ALA A 21 -10.19 19.32 12.94
CA ALA A 21 -9.42 18.08 12.90
C ALA A 21 -8.77 17.86 11.52
N THR A 22 -9.24 18.54 10.46
CA THR A 22 -8.63 18.46 9.12
C THR A 22 -7.14 18.82 9.11
N ARG A 23 -6.69 19.60 10.09
CA ARG A 23 -5.26 19.93 10.29
C ARG A 23 -4.40 18.71 10.61
N LEU A 24 -4.98 17.61 11.09
CA LEU A 24 -4.28 16.36 11.42
C LEU A 24 -4.10 15.42 10.22
N VAL A 25 -4.73 15.67 9.07
CA VAL A 25 -4.69 14.76 7.91
C VAL A 25 -3.25 14.44 7.49
N ASN A 26 -2.36 15.43 7.52
CA ASN A 26 -0.96 15.27 7.13
C ASN A 26 -0.17 14.35 8.08
N SER A 27 -0.50 14.33 9.38
CA SER A 27 0.15 13.39 10.31
C SER A 27 -0.37 11.97 10.09
N GLN A 28 -1.66 11.81 9.76
CA GLN A 28 -2.25 10.51 9.44
C GLN A 28 -1.69 9.91 8.14
N LEU A 29 -1.39 10.73 7.13
CA LEU A 29 -0.76 10.31 5.87
C LEU A 29 0.64 9.70 6.05
N LYS A 30 1.39 10.19 7.05
CA LYS A 30 2.76 9.74 7.35
C LYS A 30 2.79 8.54 8.31
N GLY A 31 1.64 8.13 8.84
CA GLY A 31 1.54 6.97 9.73
C GLY A 31 1.87 5.66 9.02
N LEU A 32 2.18 4.62 9.81
CA LEU A 32 2.36 3.27 9.30
C LEU A 32 1.00 2.71 8.85
N GLN A 33 0.91 2.31 7.60
CA GLN A 33 -0.26 1.64 7.05
C GLN A 33 0.00 0.14 7.00
N LYS A 34 -0.95 -0.64 7.51
CA LYS A 34 -0.93 -2.11 7.44
C LYS A 34 -2.08 -2.57 6.55
N THR A 35 -1.79 -3.49 5.66
CA THR A 35 -2.76 -3.99 4.68
C THR A 35 -2.76 -5.51 4.68
N VAL A 36 -3.96 -6.10 4.62
CA VAL A 36 -4.13 -7.52 4.32
C VAL A 36 -4.51 -7.62 2.84
N CYS A 37 -3.83 -8.48 2.09
CA CYS A 37 -4.07 -8.62 0.65
C CYS A 37 -4.17 -10.09 0.24
N ILE A 38 -4.91 -10.34 -0.85
CA ILE A 38 -5.01 -11.64 -1.49
C ILE A 38 -4.39 -11.52 -2.88
N ALA A 39 -3.31 -12.26 -3.12
CA ALA A 39 -2.65 -12.31 -4.42
C ALA A 39 -3.21 -13.47 -5.26
N ARG A 40 -3.64 -13.17 -6.49
CA ARG A 40 -4.01 -14.19 -7.48
C ARG A 40 -2.84 -14.45 -8.40
N LEU A 41 -2.31 -15.67 -8.37
CA LEU A 41 -1.24 -16.10 -9.26
C LEU A 41 -1.82 -16.58 -10.59
N HIS A 42 -1.09 -16.33 -11.68
CA HIS A 42 -1.53 -16.72 -13.03
C HIS A 42 -1.34 -18.22 -13.32
N SER A 43 -0.52 -18.92 -12.53
CA SER A 43 -0.27 -20.37 -12.65
C SER A 43 -0.05 -21.00 -11.27
N ALA A 44 -0.16 -22.33 -11.21
CA ALA A 44 0.17 -23.07 -10.00
C ALA A 44 1.67 -22.91 -9.64
N VAL A 45 1.96 -22.75 -8.35
CA VAL A 45 3.32 -22.72 -7.82
C VAL A 45 3.62 -24.07 -7.20
N SER A 46 4.83 -24.58 -7.38
CA SER A 46 5.26 -25.92 -6.94
C SER A 46 5.42 -26.07 -5.40
N GLY A 47 4.70 -25.27 -4.59
CA GLY A 47 4.71 -25.33 -3.13
C GLY A 47 4.69 -23.95 -2.45
N ILE A 48 4.14 -23.91 -1.22
CA ILE A 48 4.00 -22.70 -0.40
C ILE A 48 5.36 -22.03 -0.13
N ALA A 49 6.42 -22.83 0.04
CA ALA A 49 7.77 -22.35 0.34
C ALA A 49 8.36 -21.40 -0.72
N LYS A 50 8.00 -21.58 -2.01
CA LYS A 50 8.42 -20.65 -3.07
C LYS A 50 7.69 -19.31 -2.95
N GLY A 51 6.42 -19.33 -2.56
CA GLY A 51 5.63 -18.14 -2.29
C GLY A 51 6.15 -17.36 -1.09
N SER A 52 6.43 -18.03 0.04
CA SER A 52 6.96 -17.37 1.23
C SER A 52 8.33 -16.73 0.96
N ARG A 53 9.24 -17.44 0.28
CA ARG A 53 10.57 -16.91 -0.05
C ARG A 53 10.52 -15.69 -0.97
N THR A 54 9.60 -15.67 -1.93
CA THR A 54 9.44 -14.49 -2.82
C THR A 54 8.85 -13.30 -2.08
N LEU A 55 7.94 -13.53 -1.12
CA LEU A 55 7.44 -12.46 -0.24
C LEU A 55 8.54 -11.91 0.66
N GLU A 56 9.39 -12.76 1.23
CA GLU A 56 10.55 -12.34 2.03
C GLU A 56 11.54 -11.49 1.22
N MET A 57 11.76 -11.82 -0.06
CA MET A 57 12.59 -11.01 -0.97
C MET A 57 11.98 -9.62 -1.27
N LEU A 58 10.67 -9.46 -1.11
CA LEU A 58 9.97 -8.19 -1.29
C LEU A 58 9.85 -7.40 0.03
N THR A 59 10.31 -7.96 1.15
CA THR A 59 10.39 -7.25 2.44
C THR A 59 11.65 -6.39 2.49
N GLY A 60 11.55 -5.21 3.08
CA GLY A 60 12.64 -4.22 3.16
C GLY A 60 12.54 -3.15 2.08
N VAL A 61 13.68 -2.68 1.61
CA VAL A 61 13.77 -1.54 0.68
C VAL A 61 13.49 -2.01 -0.75
N VAL A 62 12.40 -1.54 -1.33
CA VAL A 62 11.95 -1.91 -2.67
C VAL A 62 11.80 -0.69 -3.57
N PHE A 63 12.09 -0.89 -4.86
CA PHE A 63 11.80 0.09 -5.89
C PHE A 63 10.37 -0.06 -6.38
N GLN A 64 9.61 1.03 -6.34
CA GLN A 64 8.23 1.06 -6.80
C GLN A 64 8.02 2.21 -7.77
N ARG A 65 7.16 1.99 -8.76
CA ARG A 65 6.71 3.04 -9.69
C ARG A 65 5.19 3.07 -9.68
N PRO A 66 4.55 4.23 -9.47
CA PRO A 66 3.11 4.34 -9.50
C PRO A 66 2.49 3.84 -10.83
N PRO A 67 1.37 3.10 -10.77
CA PRO A 67 0.60 2.70 -11.94
C PRO A 67 0.04 3.89 -12.73
N LEU A 68 -0.49 3.62 -13.93
CA LEU A 68 -1.09 4.63 -14.81
C LEU A 68 -2.29 5.36 -14.19
N ILE A 69 -3.08 4.64 -13.41
CA ILE A 69 -4.37 5.11 -12.87
C ILE A 69 -4.25 5.97 -11.61
N TYR A 70 -3.04 6.16 -11.08
CA TYR A 70 -2.81 6.90 -9.84
C TYR A 70 -2.68 8.41 -10.10
N VAL A 71 -3.14 9.21 -9.14
CA VAL A 71 -3.13 10.69 -9.21
C VAL A 71 -1.74 11.31 -8.94
N VAL A 72 -0.74 10.48 -8.59
CA VAL A 72 0.63 10.92 -8.31
C VAL A 72 1.56 10.78 -9.51
N LYS A 73 2.60 11.61 -9.54
CA LYS A 73 3.62 11.57 -10.59
C LYS A 73 4.27 10.19 -10.70
N ARG A 74 4.32 9.63 -11.91
CA ARG A 74 4.83 8.29 -12.20
C ARG A 74 6.36 8.24 -12.30
N GLN A 75 7.03 8.47 -11.18
CA GLN A 75 8.48 8.34 -11.04
C GLN A 75 8.83 7.10 -10.21
N LEU A 76 9.97 6.49 -10.53
CA LEU A 76 10.55 5.44 -9.70
C LEU A 76 10.93 6.05 -8.35
N HIS A 77 10.51 5.41 -7.26
CA HIS A 77 10.86 5.82 -5.92
C HIS A 77 11.06 4.61 -5.02
N ILE A 78 11.68 4.85 -3.88
CA ILE A 78 12.00 3.82 -2.91
C ILE A 78 10.90 3.80 -1.83
N ARG A 79 10.42 2.60 -1.48
CA ARG A 79 9.55 2.36 -0.32
C ARG A 79 10.13 1.24 0.51
N THR A 80 9.86 1.29 1.81
CA THR A 80 10.21 0.20 2.73
C THR A 80 8.95 -0.55 3.12
N ILE A 81 8.96 -1.86 2.89
CA ILE A 81 7.95 -2.78 3.40
C ILE A 81 8.52 -3.35 4.72
N TYR A 82 7.81 -3.11 5.82
CA TYR A 82 8.20 -3.55 7.16
C TYR A 82 7.60 -4.92 7.50
#